data_AF-A0A952GYW2-F1
#
_entry.id   AF-A0A952GYW2-F1
#
_cell.length_a   1.000
_cell.length_b   1.000
_cell.length_c   1.000
_cell.angle_alpha   90.00
_cell.angle_beta   90.00
_cell.angle_gamma   90.00
#
_symmetry.space_group_name_H-M   'P 1'
#
loop_
_entity.id
_entity.type
_entity.pdbx_description
1 polymer ?
#
loop_
_entity_poly.entity_id
_entity_poly.type
_entity_poly.pdbx_seq_one_letter_code
_entity_poly.pdbx_strand_id
1 'polypeptide(L)'
;DGSVSKNQGIRVLIEGGSRVVFRLSGTGTEGATLRVYLERYEPADGKLDEPVADMLADLITAAEAVAGIARHTGRTAPDVIT
;
A
#
# COMPACT_ATOMS: atom_id res chain seq x y z
N ASP A 1 -7.56 9.93 26.91
CA ASP A 1 -8.67 9.19 27.54
C ASP A 1 -8.44 7.68 27.62
N GLY A 2 -7.35 7.13 27.03
CA GLY A 2 -7.12 5.69 27.01
C GLY A 2 -7.88 4.95 25.90
N SER A 3 -8.43 5.68 24.93
CA SER A 3 -9.14 5.09 23.79
C SER A 3 -8.20 4.26 22.90
N VAL A 4 -8.67 3.08 22.50
CA VAL A 4 -7.98 2.19 21.55
C VAL A 4 -8.82 2.10 20.28
N SER A 5 -8.28 2.58 19.17
CA SER A 5 -8.93 2.48 17.86
C SER A 5 -8.47 1.21 17.13
N LYS A 6 -9.41 0.31 16.85
CA LYS A 6 -9.17 -0.92 16.08
C LYS A 6 -9.35 -0.67 14.59
N ASN A 7 -8.93 -1.62 13.75
CA ASN A 7 -9.14 -1.62 12.29
C ASN A 7 -8.58 -0.41 11.53
N GLN A 8 -7.42 0.10 11.97
CA GLN A 8 -6.79 1.29 11.39
C GLN A 8 -6.04 1.03 10.07
N GLY A 9 -6.01 -0.23 9.63
CA GLY A 9 -5.36 -0.69 8.40
C GLY A 9 -4.73 -2.06 8.58
N ILE A 10 -4.50 -2.75 7.47
CA ILE A 10 -3.71 -3.97 7.40
C ILE A 10 -2.29 -3.57 7.05
N ARG A 11 -1.30 -4.06 7.81
CA ARG A 11 0.12 -3.81 7.58
C ARG A 11 0.81 -5.12 7.23
N VAL A 12 1.48 -5.14 6.09
CA VAL A 12 2.36 -6.24 5.66
C VAL A 12 3.79 -5.75 5.79
N LEU A 13 4.57 -6.43 6.64
CA LEU A 13 5.98 -6.17 6.83
C LEU A 13 6.76 -7.15 5.97
N ILE A 14 7.67 -6.64 5.15
CA ILE A 14 8.48 -7.41 4.22
C ILE A 14 9.92 -7.38 4.74
N GLU A 15 10.63 -8.48 4.53
CA GLU A 15 12.06 -8.55 4.83
C GLU A 15 12.82 -7.40 4.15
N GLY A 16 13.91 -6.93 4.78
CA GLY A 16 14.65 -5.75 4.31
C GLY A 16 14.01 -4.41 4.70
N GLY A 17 13.00 -4.40 5.57
CA GLY A 17 12.42 -3.17 6.15
C GLY A 17 11.33 -2.52 5.32
N SER A 18 10.94 -3.14 4.20
CA SER A 18 9.85 -2.67 3.35
C SER A 18 8.48 -2.92 3.97
N ARG A 19 7.48 -2.12 3.59
CA ARG A 19 6.13 -2.18 4.15
C ARG A 19 5.07 -1.84 3.10
N VAL A 20 3.96 -2.58 3.18
CA VAL A 20 2.71 -2.26 2.49
C VAL A 20 1.61 -2.03 3.52
N VAL A 21 0.81 -0.98 3.35
CA VAL A 21 -0.34 -0.71 4.22
C VAL A 21 -1.61 -0.54 3.40
N PHE A 22 -2.65 -1.29 3.74
CA PHE A 22 -3.98 -1.18 3.15
C PHE A 22 -4.94 -0.53 4.15
N ARG A 23 -5.61 0.55 3.73
CA ARG A 23 -6.63 1.23 4.53
C ARG A 23 -7.90 1.40 3.73
N LEU A 24 -8.99 0.83 4.21
CA LEU A 24 -10.31 1.04 3.65
C LEU A 24 -10.99 2.18 4.40
N SER A 25 -11.55 3.14 3.67
CA SER A 25 -12.31 4.25 4.24
C SER A 25 -13.60 4.50 3.47
N GLY A 26 -14.57 5.17 4.10
CA GLY A 26 -15.79 5.60 3.43
C GLY A 26 -16.71 4.45 3.05
N THR A 27 -16.89 3.42 3.88
CA THR A 27 -17.77 2.27 3.57
C THR A 27 -19.28 2.59 3.66
N GLY A 28 -19.67 3.83 3.34
CA GLY A 28 -21.06 4.27 3.31
C GLY A 28 -21.75 3.96 1.98
N THR A 29 -22.83 4.66 1.68
CA THR A 29 -23.64 4.44 0.46
C THR A 29 -22.97 4.89 -0.83
N GLU A 30 -21.97 5.76 -0.75
CA GLU A 30 -21.26 6.34 -1.92
C GLU A 30 -20.07 5.50 -2.41
N GLY A 31 -19.88 4.32 -1.81
CA GLY A 31 -18.76 3.42 -2.12
C GLY A 31 -17.52 3.71 -1.28
N ALA A 32 -16.60 2.74 -1.26
CA ALA A 32 -15.41 2.80 -0.40
C ALA A 32 -14.15 3.19 -1.17
N THR A 33 -13.23 3.85 -0.48
CA THR A 33 -11.87 4.13 -0.97
C THR A 33 -10.89 3.17 -0.32
N LEU A 34 -10.18 2.40 -1.13
CA LEU A 34 -8.99 1.64 -0.71
C LEU A 34 -7.75 2.51 -0.94
N ARG A 35 -7.01 2.81 0.13
CA ARG A 35 -5.68 3.44 0.06
C ARG A 35 -4.61 2.39 0.27
N VAL A 36 -3.63 2.39 -0.63
CA VAL A 36 -2.46 1.50 -0.58
C VAL A 36 -1.23 2.37 -0.40
N TYR A 37 -0.48 2.15 0.68
CA TYR A 37 0.78 2.82 0.93
C TYR A 37 1.91 1.82 0.73
N LEU A 38 2.89 2.21 -0.08
CA LEU A 38 4.07 1.41 -0.39
C LEU A 38 5.29 2.15 0.12
N GLU A 39 6.13 1.44 0.86
CA GLU A 39 7.34 1.97 1.45
C GLU A 39 8.44 0.94 1.29
N ARG A 40 9.52 1.34 0.62
CA ARG A 40 10.73 0.55 0.48
C ARG A 40 11.83 1.26 1.25
N TYR A 41 12.45 0.54 2.18
CA TYR A 41 13.66 1.02 2.83
C TYR A 41 14.83 0.97 1.85
N GLU A 42 15.64 2.01 1.84
CA GLU A 42 16.89 2.07 1.08
C GLU A 42 17.97 2.69 1.97
N PRO A 43 19.15 2.07 2.11
CA PRO A 43 20.23 2.62 2.92
C PRO A 43 20.86 3.84 2.24
N ALA A 44 21.67 4.59 2.98
CA ALA A 44 22.26 5.86 2.52
C ALA A 44 23.22 5.71 1.32
N ASP A 45 23.86 4.55 1.20
CA ASP A 45 24.73 4.14 0.10
C ASP A 45 23.98 3.35 -1.00
N GLY A 46 22.67 3.26 -0.86
CA GLY A 46 21.79 2.56 -1.78
C GLY A 46 21.40 3.39 -3.00
N LYS A 47 20.30 2.99 -3.61
CA LYS A 47 19.80 3.55 -4.86
C LYS A 47 18.82 4.71 -4.64
N LEU A 48 19.25 5.75 -3.94
CA LEU A 48 18.39 6.86 -3.55
C LEU A 48 17.96 7.77 -4.73
N ASP A 49 18.73 7.76 -5.83
CA ASP A 49 18.47 8.58 -7.02
C ASP A 49 17.66 7.86 -8.11
N GLU A 50 17.30 6.59 -7.90
CA GLU A 50 16.50 5.84 -8.88
C GLU A 50 15.04 6.30 -8.89
N PRO A 51 14.33 6.18 -10.02
CA PRO A 51 12.92 6.49 -10.09
C PRO A 51 12.09 5.68 -9.08
N VAL A 52 11.25 6.37 -8.30
CA VAL A 52 10.41 5.75 -7.27
C VAL A 52 9.52 4.63 -7.83
N ALA A 53 8.97 4.83 -9.04
CA ALA A 53 8.12 3.82 -9.69
C ALA A 53 8.87 2.50 -9.92
N ASP A 54 10.13 2.57 -10.34
CA ASP A 54 10.97 1.40 -10.58
C ASP A 54 11.37 0.75 -9.26
N MET A 55 11.73 1.55 -8.26
CA MET A 55 12.08 1.07 -6.92
C MET A 55 10.92 0.38 -6.20
N LEU A 56 9.69 0.79 -6.48
CA LEU A 56 8.47 0.22 -5.87
C LEU A 56 7.82 -0.89 -6.73
N ALA A 57 8.31 -1.17 -7.93
CA ALA A 57 7.66 -2.11 -8.86
C ALA A 57 7.38 -3.48 -8.22
N ASP A 58 8.38 -4.07 -7.56
CA ASP A 58 8.23 -5.37 -6.89
C ASP A 58 7.22 -5.31 -5.73
N LEU A 59 7.18 -4.18 -4.99
CA LEU A 59 6.20 -3.98 -3.92
C LEU A 59 4.78 -3.82 -4.48
N ILE A 60 4.62 -3.15 -5.62
CA ILE A 60 3.32 -3.03 -6.31
C ILE A 60 2.82 -4.43 -6.69
N THR A 61 3.67 -5.24 -7.32
CA THR A 61 3.34 -6.62 -7.70
C THR A 61 3.00 -7.48 -6.48
N ALA A 62 3.80 -7.40 -5.41
CA ALA A 62 3.54 -8.14 -4.18
C ALA A 62 2.25 -7.70 -3.49
N ALA A 63 1.96 -6.40 -3.45
CA ALA A 63 0.73 -5.85 -2.89
C ALA A 63 -0.49 -6.37 -3.65
N GLU A 64 -0.45 -6.41 -4.98
CA GLU A 64 -1.53 -6.98 -5.78
C GLU A 64 -1.68 -8.48 -5.55
N ALA A 65 -0.58 -9.24 -5.48
CA ALA A 65 -0.63 -10.68 -5.24
C ALA A 65 -1.27 -11.03 -3.88
N VAL A 66 -1.00 -10.23 -2.84
CA VAL A 66 -1.55 -10.42 -1.50
C VAL A 66 -3.00 -9.95 -1.40
N ALA A 67 -3.31 -8.76 -1.92
CA ALA A 67 -4.63 -8.14 -1.74
C ALA A 67 -5.63 -8.52 -2.82
N GLY A 68 -5.19 -8.92 -4.02
CA GLY A 68 -6.03 -9.22 -5.18
C GLY A 68 -6.96 -8.07 -5.56
N ILE A 69 -6.45 -6.83 -5.62
CA ILE A 69 -7.28 -5.63 -5.80
C ILE A 69 -8.02 -5.70 -7.13
N ALA A 70 -7.35 -6.11 -8.21
CA ALA A 70 -8.00 -6.23 -9.51
C ALA A 70 -9.12 -7.28 -9.48
N ARG A 71 -8.85 -8.44 -8.86
CA ARG A 71 -9.85 -9.51 -8.69
C ARG A 71 -11.08 -9.05 -7.91
N HIS A 72 -10.90 -8.24 -6.85
CA HIS A 72 -11.99 -7.83 -5.97
C HIS A 72 -12.72 -6.58 -6.41
N THR A 73 -12.07 -5.68 -7.14
CA THR A 73 -12.60 -4.35 -7.44
C THR A 73 -12.76 -4.08 -8.94
N GLY A 74 -12.16 -4.90 -9.80
CA GLY A 74 -12.07 -4.65 -11.24
C GLY A 74 -11.10 -3.54 -11.64
N ARG A 75 -10.44 -2.87 -10.68
CA ARG A 75 -9.45 -1.82 -10.97
C ARG A 75 -8.08 -2.41 -11.29
N THR A 76 -7.51 -2.00 -12.42
CA THR A 76 -6.14 -2.37 -12.84
C THR A 76 -5.12 -1.26 -12.60
N ALA A 77 -5.56 -0.08 -12.15
CA ALA A 77 -4.72 1.07 -11.82
C ALA A 77 -5.40 1.89 -10.70
N PRO A 78 -4.63 2.64 -9.89
CA PRO A 78 -5.18 3.56 -8.90
C PRO A 78 -5.83 4.77 -9.57
N ASP A 79 -6.87 5.32 -8.94
CA ASP A 79 -7.51 6.56 -9.40
C ASP A 79 -6.61 7.79 -9.16
N VAL A 80 -5.74 7.75 -8.13
CA VAL A 80 -4.81 8.82 -7.73
C VAL A 80 -3.49 8.22 -7.24
N ILE A 81 -2.36 8.82 -7.59
CA ILE A 81 -1.01 8.52 -7.09
C ILE A 81 -0.44 9.81 -6.48
N THR A 82 0.25 9.68 -5.34
CA THR A 82 0.91 10.77 -4.61
C THR A 82 2.32 10.39 -4.22
#